data_AF-A0A0Q7VPJ0-F1
#
_entry.id   AF-A0A0Q7VPJ0-F1
#
_cell.length_a   1.000
_cell.length_b   1.000
_cell.length_c   1.000
_cell.angle_alpha   90.00
_cell.angle_beta   90.00
_cell.angle_gamma   90.00
#
_symmetry.space_group_name_H-M   'P 1'
#
loop_
_entity.id
_entity.type
_entity.pdbx_description
1 polymer ?
#
loop_
_entity_poly.entity_id
_entity_poly.type
_entity_poly.pdbx_seq_one_letter_code
_entity_poly.pdbx_strand_id
1 'polypeptide(L)'
;MHRVAPTPVPTPPTVRRRRRRLAAASVAVVLALAGCSVAGGGEQSVSVDPDPDRPFVLEGVSNLAEIAQLTGPDAMNDTAAVSVAGTDLGSMVNLGDRTFFLFGDTFGERDPESIGGQGGFWRSNVAAWTTDDDPSDGIDFEGWVEDDIGLAAALIEGDHDANGAEGEVTKIPTYGFTIGETMYVSYMSVRFWGEPGAWDANRAALIVSRDGGESWQPVEGVEWPGDSNFVQVATARVSEGGTDWIYFWSIPSGRFGSVHLMRVEATEDAVEDQSAYSYFAGTEGETPRWSSDMADAATVVEGTIGELSVMWSTYLERWIMTYSDAGNAYIREGITPWGPWGEPLELVSGSDYEGLYSPYLNPRYVTEDGRRIHFTLSLWGPYNVFWFSADLDRVD
;
A
#
# COMPACT_ATOMS: atom_id res chain seq x y z
N MET A 1 47.94 -95.56 -23.63
CA MET A 1 46.55 -95.52 -24.13
C MET A 1 45.81 -94.41 -23.39
N HIS A 2 45.67 -93.23 -24.00
CA HIS A 2 44.91 -92.12 -23.45
C HIS A 2 43.93 -91.63 -24.53
N ARG A 3 42.65 -91.54 -24.18
CA ARG A 3 41.60 -90.96 -25.02
C ARG A 3 41.51 -89.46 -24.75
N VAL A 4 41.52 -88.70 -25.83
CA VAL A 4 41.50 -87.23 -25.88
C VAL A 4 40.06 -86.75 -26.03
N ALA A 5 39.70 -85.71 -25.27
CA ALA A 5 38.40 -85.04 -25.26
C ALA A 5 38.38 -83.83 -26.23
N PRO A 6 37.19 -83.40 -26.71
CA PRO A 6 37.09 -82.37 -27.76
C PRO A 6 37.12 -80.94 -27.22
N THR A 7 37.58 -80.06 -28.11
CA THR A 7 37.85 -78.61 -27.97
C THR A 7 36.60 -77.71 -27.93
N PRO A 8 36.61 -76.61 -27.15
CA PRO A 8 35.74 -75.45 -27.34
C PRO A 8 36.39 -74.31 -28.14
N VAL A 9 35.52 -73.50 -28.75
CA VAL A 9 35.77 -72.35 -29.67
C VAL A 9 36.25 -71.09 -28.90
N PRO A 10 37.12 -70.23 -29.49
CA PRO A 10 37.70 -69.08 -28.79
C PRO A 10 36.92 -67.76 -28.96
N THR A 11 36.87 -66.96 -27.89
CA THR A 11 36.47 -65.55 -27.88
C THR A 11 37.67 -64.62 -28.17
N PRO A 12 37.50 -63.52 -28.94
CA PRO A 12 38.57 -62.59 -29.27
C PRO A 12 38.85 -61.52 -28.19
N PRO A 13 40.04 -60.86 -28.22
CA PRO A 13 40.65 -60.21 -27.07
C PRO A 13 40.29 -58.73 -26.87
N THR A 14 40.44 -58.30 -25.62
CA THR A 14 40.33 -56.93 -25.11
C THR A 14 41.56 -56.08 -25.47
N VAL A 15 41.33 -54.88 -26.01
CA VAL A 15 42.38 -53.87 -26.23
C VAL A 15 42.33 -52.79 -25.15
N ARG A 16 43.40 -52.69 -24.37
CA ARG A 16 43.69 -51.57 -23.46
C ARG A 16 44.04 -50.31 -24.25
N ARG A 17 43.43 -49.16 -23.94
CA ARG A 17 44.00 -47.84 -24.23
C ARG A 17 44.12 -47.00 -22.96
N ARG A 18 45.31 -46.43 -22.80
CA ARG A 18 45.81 -45.62 -21.68
C ARG A 18 44.98 -44.36 -21.48
N ARG A 19 44.64 -44.06 -20.23
CA ARG A 19 44.08 -42.78 -19.76
C ARG A 19 45.10 -41.65 -19.99
N ARG A 20 44.73 -40.63 -20.76
CA ARG A 20 45.26 -39.27 -20.60
C ARG A 20 44.29 -38.54 -19.66
N ARG A 21 44.80 -38.02 -18.54
CA ARG A 21 44.04 -37.16 -17.63
C ARG A 21 43.95 -35.77 -18.26
N LEU A 22 42.74 -35.34 -18.61
CA LEU A 22 42.38 -33.93 -18.73
C LEU A 22 41.50 -33.63 -17.52
N ALA A 23 41.97 -32.76 -16.64
CA ALA A 23 41.16 -32.21 -15.56
C ALA A 23 40.19 -31.21 -16.19
N ALA A 24 38.90 -31.58 -16.25
CA ALA A 24 37.83 -30.63 -16.48
C ALA A 24 37.29 -30.24 -15.10
N ALA A 25 37.61 -29.02 -14.66
CA ALA A 25 36.94 -28.39 -13.54
C ALA A 25 35.47 -28.18 -13.96
N SER A 26 34.59 -29.00 -13.40
CA SER A 26 33.15 -28.83 -13.56
C SER A 26 32.70 -27.88 -12.46
N VAL A 27 32.51 -26.60 -12.79
CA VAL A 27 31.76 -25.68 -11.93
C VAL A 27 30.32 -26.16 -11.99
N ALA A 28 29.87 -26.82 -10.92
CA ALA A 28 28.46 -27.11 -10.71
C ALA A 28 27.77 -25.80 -10.35
N VAL A 29 27.19 -25.13 -11.36
CA VAL A 29 26.17 -24.12 -11.11
C VAL A 29 24.95 -24.87 -10.59
N VAL A 30 24.74 -24.81 -9.28
CA VAL A 30 23.46 -25.17 -8.68
C VAL A 30 22.50 -24.04 -9.06
N LEU A 31 21.79 -24.19 -10.17
CA LEU A 31 20.56 -23.44 -10.39
C LEU A 31 19.56 -23.94 -9.36
N ALA A 32 19.42 -23.18 -8.28
CA ALA A 32 18.23 -23.26 -7.45
C ALA A 32 17.07 -22.76 -8.31
N LEU A 33 16.36 -23.70 -8.95
CA LEU A 33 15.02 -23.45 -9.45
C LEU A 33 14.15 -23.23 -8.19
N ALA A 34 14.02 -21.98 -7.77
CA ALA A 34 12.94 -21.57 -6.90
C ALA A 34 11.65 -21.87 -7.66
N GLY A 35 10.93 -22.89 -7.21
CA GLY A 35 9.65 -23.24 -7.78
C GLY A 35 8.69 -22.08 -7.58
N CYS A 36 8.08 -21.61 -8.67
CA CYS A 36 6.87 -20.82 -8.60
C CYS A 36 5.77 -21.69 -7.99
N SER A 37 5.58 -21.57 -6.68
CA SER A 37 4.31 -21.92 -6.05
C SER A 37 3.41 -20.69 -6.18
N VAL A 38 2.59 -20.69 -7.22
CA VAL A 38 1.39 -19.85 -7.30
C VAL A 38 0.38 -20.45 -6.31
N ALA A 39 0.34 -19.91 -5.10
CA ALA A 39 -0.72 -20.12 -4.13
C ALA A 39 -0.66 -19.02 -3.05
N GLY A 40 -1.66 -18.14 -3.04
CA GLY A 40 -1.90 -17.14 -2.00
C GLY A 40 -1.54 -15.71 -2.42
N GLY A 41 -2.53 -14.94 -2.86
CA GLY A 41 -2.39 -13.50 -3.16
C GLY A 41 -2.31 -12.63 -1.92
N GLY A 42 -1.36 -12.93 -1.04
CA GLY A 42 -0.96 -12.05 0.05
C GLY A 42 0.06 -11.02 -0.43
N GLU A 43 0.08 -9.84 0.20
CA GLU A 43 1.14 -8.85 0.00
C GLU A 43 2.52 -9.49 0.22
N GLN A 44 3.44 -9.28 -0.73
CA GLN A 44 4.81 -9.77 -0.59
C GLN A 44 5.47 -9.08 0.60
N SER A 45 5.98 -9.86 1.55
CA SER A 45 6.72 -9.33 2.67
C SER A 45 8.11 -8.87 2.23
N VAL A 46 8.51 -7.69 2.69
CA VAL A 46 9.82 -7.11 2.38
C VAL A 46 10.80 -7.46 3.49
N SER A 47 11.96 -8.02 3.15
CA SER A 47 13.06 -8.18 4.12
C SER A 47 13.82 -6.86 4.25
N VAL A 48 13.97 -6.34 5.47
CA VAL A 48 14.73 -5.10 5.71
C VAL A 48 16.23 -5.41 5.68
N ASP A 49 16.97 -4.68 4.85
CA ASP A 49 18.42 -4.52 5.00
C ASP A 49 18.65 -3.35 5.96
N PRO A 50 19.21 -3.58 7.16
CA PRO A 50 19.32 -2.55 8.18
C PRO A 50 20.44 -1.53 7.92
N ASP A 51 21.29 -1.72 6.89
CA ASP A 51 22.40 -0.81 6.58
C ASP A 51 21.88 0.60 6.19
N PRO A 52 21.99 1.60 7.09
CA PRO A 52 21.46 2.93 6.84
C PRO A 52 22.40 3.80 5.98
N ASP A 53 23.63 3.34 5.74
CA ASP A 53 24.67 4.09 5.01
C ASP A 53 24.61 3.86 3.49
N ARG A 54 23.62 3.09 3.03
CA ARG A 54 23.34 2.90 1.60
C ARG A 54 23.04 4.26 0.95
N PRO A 55 23.66 4.58 -0.19
CA PRO A 55 23.39 5.85 -0.86
C PRO A 55 21.95 5.89 -1.35
N PHE A 56 21.35 7.08 -1.33
CA PHE A 56 20.11 7.35 -2.05
C PHE A 56 20.35 7.18 -3.56
N VAL A 57 19.39 6.56 -4.24
CA VAL A 57 19.46 6.24 -5.68
C VAL A 57 18.37 6.90 -6.51
N LEU A 58 17.32 7.44 -5.91
CA LEU A 58 16.28 8.19 -6.59
C LEU A 58 16.77 9.62 -6.87
N GLU A 59 16.98 9.94 -8.15
CA GLU A 59 17.42 11.26 -8.59
C GLU A 59 16.24 12.19 -8.90
N GLY A 60 15.13 11.62 -9.37
CA GLY A 60 13.99 12.37 -9.85
C GLY A 60 12.84 11.49 -10.29
N VAL A 61 11.80 12.14 -10.81
CA VAL A 61 10.71 11.51 -11.53
C VAL A 61 10.55 12.16 -12.91
N SER A 62 10.14 11.37 -13.89
CA SER A 62 9.88 11.84 -15.24
C SER A 62 8.63 11.19 -15.83
N ASN A 63 8.21 11.66 -17.01
CA ASN A 63 7.08 11.11 -17.76
C ASN A 63 5.77 11.01 -16.94
N LEU A 64 5.50 12.01 -16.09
CA LEU A 64 4.22 12.13 -15.40
C LEU A 64 3.07 12.19 -16.41
N ALA A 65 2.06 11.35 -16.24
CA ALA A 65 0.87 11.32 -17.07
C ALA A 65 -0.39 11.03 -16.25
N GLU A 66 -1.44 11.83 -16.43
CA GLU A 66 -2.80 11.45 -16.10
C GLU A 66 -3.29 10.44 -17.15
N ILE A 67 -3.66 9.24 -16.72
CA ILE A 67 -4.08 8.14 -17.59
C ILE A 67 -5.61 8.17 -17.77
N ALA A 68 -6.35 8.24 -16.67
CA ALA A 68 -7.80 8.16 -16.69
C ALA A 68 -8.42 8.81 -15.45
N GLN A 69 -9.66 9.29 -15.58
CA GLN A 69 -10.53 9.59 -14.44
C GLN A 69 -11.25 8.29 -14.03
N LEU A 70 -11.08 7.87 -12.76
CA LEU A 70 -11.63 6.61 -12.25
C LEU A 70 -13.06 6.76 -11.72
N THR A 71 -13.42 7.92 -11.18
CA THR A 71 -14.73 8.13 -10.52
C THR A 71 -15.45 9.39 -10.99
N GLY A 72 -16.78 9.37 -10.87
CA GLY A 72 -17.64 10.53 -11.10
C GLY A 72 -18.08 10.71 -12.56
N PRO A 73 -18.70 11.87 -12.89
CA PRO A 73 -19.15 12.16 -14.24
C PRO A 73 -18.00 12.05 -15.26
N ASP A 74 -18.30 11.42 -16.40
CA ASP A 74 -17.37 11.21 -17.52
C ASP A 74 -16.15 10.32 -17.21
N ALA A 75 -16.13 9.64 -16.05
CA ALA A 75 -15.11 8.66 -15.72
C ALA A 75 -15.17 7.41 -16.62
N MET A 76 -14.07 6.66 -16.66
CA MET A 76 -14.01 5.39 -17.39
C MET A 76 -14.98 4.34 -16.80
N ASN A 77 -15.18 4.39 -15.48
CA ASN A 77 -16.09 3.50 -14.76
C ASN A 77 -17.50 4.10 -14.69
N ASP A 78 -18.54 3.27 -14.86
CA ASP A 78 -19.95 3.69 -14.70
C ASP A 78 -20.32 3.84 -13.22
N THR A 79 -19.77 4.88 -12.58
CA THR A 79 -19.99 5.13 -11.15
C THR A 79 -21.38 5.68 -10.87
N ALA A 80 -22.08 6.18 -11.89
CA ALA A 80 -23.48 6.63 -11.78
C ALA A 80 -24.43 5.46 -11.48
N ALA A 81 -24.14 4.25 -11.99
CA ALA A 81 -24.94 3.05 -11.74
C ALA A 81 -25.08 2.72 -10.24
N VAL A 82 -24.05 3.03 -9.44
CA VAL A 82 -24.00 2.80 -7.99
C VAL A 82 -24.14 4.09 -7.17
N SER A 83 -24.59 5.18 -7.81
CA SER A 83 -24.77 6.49 -7.20
C SER A 83 -23.48 7.04 -6.56
N VAL A 84 -22.38 7.06 -7.30
CA VAL A 84 -21.13 7.73 -6.94
C VAL A 84 -20.90 8.84 -7.96
N ALA A 85 -21.27 10.08 -7.60
CA ALA A 85 -21.11 11.27 -8.44
C ALA A 85 -19.93 12.16 -8.03
N GLY A 86 -19.40 11.97 -6.83
CA GLY A 86 -18.16 12.56 -6.37
C GLY A 86 -17.65 11.81 -5.16
N THR A 87 -16.35 11.58 -5.11
CA THR A 87 -15.66 10.84 -4.06
C THR A 87 -14.17 11.18 -4.08
N ASP A 88 -13.45 10.78 -3.05
CA ASP A 88 -12.02 11.05 -2.93
C ASP A 88 -11.22 9.90 -2.31
N LEU A 89 -9.92 10.12 -2.19
CA LEU A 89 -8.91 9.18 -1.73
C LEU A 89 -8.58 8.11 -2.78
N GLY A 90 -8.96 6.86 -2.55
CA GLY A 90 -8.56 5.73 -3.38
C GLY A 90 -7.33 4.97 -2.86
N SER A 91 -7.14 4.90 -1.54
CA SER A 91 -6.12 4.00 -0.97
C SER A 91 -6.47 2.55 -1.30
N MET A 92 -5.47 1.70 -1.49
CA MET A 92 -5.68 0.37 -2.05
C MET A 92 -5.27 -0.74 -1.09
N VAL A 93 -6.00 -1.85 -1.10
CA VAL A 93 -5.67 -3.07 -0.36
C VAL A 93 -5.91 -4.30 -1.22
N ASN A 94 -4.95 -5.23 -1.19
CA ASN A 94 -5.01 -6.46 -1.98
C ASN A 94 -5.53 -7.63 -1.14
N LEU A 95 -6.52 -8.36 -1.66
CA LEU A 95 -7.00 -9.62 -1.11
C LEU A 95 -7.06 -10.67 -2.22
N GLY A 96 -6.10 -11.60 -2.24
CA GLY A 96 -6.02 -12.57 -3.32
C GLY A 96 -5.65 -11.88 -4.64
N ASP A 97 -6.45 -12.14 -5.68
CA ASP A 97 -6.37 -11.47 -6.99
C ASP A 97 -7.12 -10.13 -7.03
N ARG A 98 -7.99 -9.85 -6.06
CA ARG A 98 -8.73 -8.59 -6.00
C ARG A 98 -7.90 -7.47 -5.40
N THR A 99 -8.07 -6.27 -5.93
CA THR A 99 -7.68 -5.02 -5.30
C THR A 99 -8.94 -4.26 -4.94
N PHE A 100 -9.04 -3.78 -3.70
CA PHE A 100 -10.09 -2.87 -3.25
C PHE A 100 -9.54 -1.45 -3.25
N PHE A 101 -10.33 -0.51 -3.78
CA PHE A 101 -10.09 0.92 -3.73
C PHE A 101 -11.02 1.51 -2.67
N LEU A 102 -10.43 2.10 -1.63
CA LEU A 102 -11.11 2.64 -0.46
C LEU A 102 -11.25 4.15 -0.63
N PHE A 103 -12.49 4.61 -0.68
CA PHE A 103 -12.82 6.01 -0.91
C PHE A 103 -13.41 6.67 0.33
N GLY A 104 -13.18 7.97 0.45
CA GLY A 104 -13.69 8.82 1.53
C GLY A 104 -15.11 9.30 1.31
N ASP A 105 -15.36 10.55 1.71
CA ASP A 105 -16.69 11.16 1.64
C ASP A 105 -17.22 11.08 0.21
N THR A 106 -18.38 10.46 0.06
CA THR A 106 -18.94 10.12 -1.25
C THR A 106 -20.36 10.64 -1.38
N PHE A 107 -20.62 11.36 -2.47
CA PHE A 107 -21.91 11.99 -2.75
C PHE A 107 -22.51 11.36 -3.99
N GLY A 108 -23.74 10.84 -3.87
CA GLY A 108 -24.47 10.26 -5.00
C GLY A 108 -25.23 11.28 -5.85
N GLU A 109 -25.50 12.47 -5.31
CA GLU A 109 -26.19 13.54 -6.03
C GLU A 109 -25.36 14.83 -5.96
N ARG A 110 -24.94 15.36 -7.11
CA ARG A 110 -24.15 16.62 -7.17
C ARG A 110 -24.66 17.52 -8.28
N ASP A 111 -24.69 18.81 -8.01
CA ASP A 111 -24.93 19.82 -9.05
C ASP A 111 -23.68 19.94 -9.93
N PRO A 112 -23.80 20.14 -11.26
CA PRO A 112 -22.63 20.34 -12.14
C PRO A 112 -21.69 21.48 -11.73
N GLU A 113 -22.18 22.48 -10.98
CA GLU A 113 -21.38 23.60 -10.45
C GLU A 113 -20.78 23.31 -9.06
N SER A 114 -21.03 22.13 -8.48
CA SER A 114 -20.51 21.76 -7.17
C SER A 114 -18.99 21.60 -7.19
N ILE A 115 -18.33 22.10 -6.15
CA ILE A 115 -16.89 21.99 -5.96
C ILE A 115 -16.57 21.35 -4.61
N GLY A 116 -15.55 20.49 -4.53
CA GLY A 116 -15.22 19.81 -3.29
C GLY A 116 -16.30 18.84 -2.81
N GLY A 117 -16.20 18.48 -1.52
CA GLY A 117 -17.13 17.60 -0.81
C GLY A 117 -18.50 18.26 -0.57
N GLN A 118 -19.26 18.42 -1.64
CA GLN A 118 -20.63 18.96 -1.65
C GLN A 118 -21.54 18.01 -2.42
N GLY A 119 -22.74 17.80 -1.91
CA GLY A 119 -23.77 17.00 -2.57
C GLY A 119 -24.81 16.44 -1.61
N GLY A 120 -25.75 15.69 -2.18
CA GLY A 120 -26.71 14.87 -1.49
C GLY A 120 -26.32 13.38 -1.53
N PHE A 121 -27.10 12.58 -0.82
CA PHE A 121 -26.89 11.13 -0.69
C PHE A 121 -25.46 10.76 -0.29
N TRP A 122 -25.05 11.32 0.85
CA TRP A 122 -23.71 11.18 1.40
C TRP A 122 -23.52 9.83 2.10
N ARG A 123 -22.44 9.12 1.76
CA ARG A 123 -21.82 8.09 2.60
C ARG A 123 -20.42 8.54 2.98
N SER A 124 -20.03 8.32 4.22
CA SER A 124 -18.69 8.67 4.72
C SER A 124 -17.54 7.95 4.00
N ASN A 125 -17.83 6.79 3.44
CA ASN A 125 -16.87 5.94 2.74
C ASN A 125 -17.59 4.97 1.84
N VAL A 126 -16.90 4.47 0.81
CA VAL A 126 -17.33 3.36 -0.04
C VAL A 126 -16.09 2.63 -0.55
N ALA A 127 -16.27 1.43 -1.14
CA ALA A 127 -15.19 0.76 -1.84
C ALA A 127 -15.63 0.17 -3.18
N ALA A 128 -14.75 0.29 -4.17
CA ALA A 128 -14.81 -0.50 -5.41
C ALA A 128 -13.80 -1.64 -5.34
N TRP A 129 -13.98 -2.67 -6.14
CA TRP A 129 -13.00 -3.75 -6.30
C TRP A 129 -12.79 -4.10 -7.76
N THR A 130 -11.62 -4.66 -8.05
CA THR A 130 -11.22 -5.09 -9.38
C THR A 130 -10.27 -6.27 -9.32
N THR A 131 -10.26 -7.10 -10.37
CA THR A 131 -9.18 -8.04 -10.68
C THR A 131 -8.29 -7.57 -11.84
N ASP A 132 -8.54 -6.36 -12.36
CA ASP A 132 -7.72 -5.70 -13.37
C ASP A 132 -6.31 -5.42 -12.82
N ASP A 133 -5.32 -5.98 -13.53
CA ASP A 133 -3.90 -5.91 -13.21
C ASP A 133 -3.09 -5.16 -14.28
N ASP A 134 -3.72 -4.60 -15.32
CA ASP A 134 -3.07 -3.75 -16.31
C ASP A 134 -3.32 -2.27 -16.00
N PRO A 135 -2.38 -1.57 -15.31
CA PRO A 135 -2.59 -0.18 -14.94
C PRO A 135 -2.36 0.80 -16.10
N SER A 136 -2.07 0.34 -17.32
CA SER A 136 -1.51 1.19 -18.38
C SER A 136 -2.53 2.05 -19.12
N ASP A 137 -3.82 1.69 -19.08
CA ASP A 137 -4.91 2.42 -19.74
C ASP A 137 -6.03 2.86 -18.77
N GLY A 138 -5.83 2.65 -17.48
CA GLY A 138 -6.76 3.01 -16.41
C GLY A 138 -6.85 1.86 -15.42
N ILE A 139 -7.94 1.83 -14.64
CA ILE A 139 -8.33 0.67 -13.84
C ILE A 139 -9.85 0.50 -13.96
N ASP A 140 -10.27 -0.62 -14.54
CA ASP A 140 -11.69 -0.96 -14.62
C ASP A 140 -12.19 -1.49 -13.27
N PHE A 141 -13.29 -0.94 -12.74
CA PHE A 141 -13.95 -1.45 -11.55
C PHE A 141 -14.96 -2.53 -11.94
N GLU A 142 -14.78 -3.72 -11.39
CA GLU A 142 -15.64 -4.88 -11.66
C GLU A 142 -16.86 -4.92 -10.72
N GLY A 143 -16.80 -4.22 -9.60
CA GLY A 143 -17.93 -4.07 -8.69
C GLY A 143 -17.66 -3.14 -7.52
N TRP A 144 -18.67 -2.98 -6.68
CA TRP A 144 -18.62 -2.17 -5.47
C TRP A 144 -19.02 -3.01 -4.26
N VAL A 145 -18.68 -2.53 -3.06
CA VAL A 145 -19.38 -2.94 -1.84
C VAL A 145 -20.75 -2.28 -1.90
N GLU A 146 -21.80 -3.09 -2.03
CA GLU A 146 -23.16 -2.65 -2.37
C GLU A 146 -24.17 -2.93 -1.25
N ASP A 147 -25.23 -2.14 -1.19
CA ASP A 147 -26.41 -2.40 -0.39
C ASP A 147 -27.35 -3.42 -1.09
N ASP A 148 -28.45 -3.76 -0.42
CA ASP A 148 -29.44 -4.73 -0.92
C ASP A 148 -30.13 -4.32 -2.24
N ILE A 149 -29.97 -3.06 -2.69
CA ILE A 149 -30.55 -2.55 -3.94
C ILE A 149 -29.50 -2.24 -5.01
N GLY A 150 -28.22 -2.55 -4.75
CA GLY A 150 -27.11 -2.41 -5.71
C GLY A 150 -26.49 -1.01 -5.75
N LEU A 151 -26.67 -0.19 -4.71
CA LEU A 151 -25.97 1.09 -4.57
C LEU A 151 -24.72 0.92 -3.73
N ALA A 152 -23.69 1.73 -3.98
CA ALA A 152 -22.47 1.66 -3.18
C ALA A 152 -22.75 1.99 -1.71
N ALA A 153 -22.39 1.07 -0.81
CA ALA A 153 -22.66 1.12 0.62
C ALA A 153 -21.42 1.54 1.42
N ALA A 154 -21.65 2.11 2.59
CA ALA A 154 -20.57 2.40 3.53
C ALA A 154 -20.01 1.10 4.12
N LEU A 155 -18.68 1.01 4.19
CA LEU A 155 -17.98 -0.03 4.95
C LEU A 155 -18.27 0.15 6.43
N ILE A 156 -18.32 1.41 6.88
CA ILE A 156 -18.78 1.79 8.22
C ILE A 156 -19.55 3.09 8.15
N GLU A 157 -20.77 3.09 8.66
CA GLU A 157 -21.64 4.27 8.69
C GLU A 157 -21.05 5.37 9.58
N GLY A 158 -20.98 6.60 9.07
CA GLY A 158 -20.69 7.79 9.88
C GLY A 158 -21.95 8.37 10.51
N ASP A 159 -21.78 9.08 11.63
CA ASP A 159 -22.94 9.64 12.35
C ASP A 159 -23.54 10.87 11.63
N HIS A 160 -22.76 11.53 10.76
CA HIS A 160 -23.14 12.72 9.99
C HIS A 160 -23.62 13.88 10.87
N ASP A 161 -23.01 14.05 12.04
CA ASP A 161 -23.24 15.20 12.90
C ASP A 161 -22.76 16.50 12.27
N ALA A 162 -23.33 17.61 12.73
CA ALA A 162 -22.92 18.93 12.25
C ALA A 162 -21.45 19.23 12.61
N ASN A 163 -20.77 19.94 11.72
CA ASN A 163 -19.38 20.35 11.92
C ASN A 163 -19.18 21.11 13.24
N GLY A 164 -18.41 20.54 14.17
CA GLY A 164 -18.14 21.11 15.51
C GLY A 164 -19.15 20.79 16.61
N ALA A 165 -20.05 19.81 16.41
CA ALA A 165 -21.12 19.46 17.35
C ALA A 165 -20.71 18.50 18.51
N GLU A 166 -19.44 18.45 18.90
CA GLU A 166 -18.86 17.44 19.84
C GLU A 166 -18.98 15.96 19.39
N GLY A 167 -19.71 15.67 18.30
CA GLY A 167 -19.95 14.35 17.73
C GLY A 167 -19.03 13.98 16.55
N GLU A 168 -19.55 13.20 15.61
CA GLU A 168 -18.79 12.71 14.45
C GLU A 168 -19.40 13.20 13.14
N VAL A 169 -18.63 13.98 12.40
CA VAL A 169 -19.01 14.46 11.07
C VAL A 169 -18.97 13.30 10.07
N THR A 170 -17.89 12.52 10.06
CA THR A 170 -17.70 11.44 9.08
C THR A 170 -16.64 10.43 9.54
N LYS A 171 -16.68 9.23 8.96
CA LYS A 171 -15.65 8.19 9.10
C LYS A 171 -14.92 7.99 7.78
N ILE A 172 -13.65 8.39 7.73
CA ILE A 172 -12.83 8.38 6.52
C ILE A 172 -11.81 7.24 6.59
N PRO A 173 -11.80 6.29 5.63
CA PRO A 173 -10.75 5.27 5.54
C PRO A 173 -9.42 5.94 5.22
N THR A 174 -8.37 5.52 5.91
CA THR A 174 -7.03 6.09 5.73
C THR A 174 -6.10 5.13 5.01
N TYR A 175 -6.23 3.81 5.24
CA TYR A 175 -5.50 2.76 4.52
C TYR A 175 -6.06 1.36 4.84
N GLY A 176 -5.74 0.35 4.03
CA GLY A 176 -6.08 -1.05 4.31
C GLY A 176 -4.88 -2.00 4.29
N PHE A 177 -5.01 -3.18 4.89
CA PHE A 177 -4.02 -4.27 4.83
C PHE A 177 -4.69 -5.64 5.03
N THR A 178 -4.00 -6.72 4.68
CA THR A 178 -4.54 -8.09 4.86
C THR A 178 -3.68 -8.99 5.74
N ILE A 179 -4.36 -9.82 6.53
CA ILE A 179 -3.79 -10.92 7.32
C ILE A 179 -4.46 -12.22 6.84
N GLY A 180 -3.76 -12.97 5.99
CA GLY A 180 -4.36 -14.14 5.36
C GLY A 180 -5.51 -13.73 4.43
N GLU A 181 -6.73 -14.18 4.74
CA GLU A 181 -7.96 -13.82 4.01
C GLU A 181 -8.76 -12.71 4.71
N THR A 182 -8.27 -12.23 5.86
CA THR A 182 -8.91 -11.18 6.65
C THR A 182 -8.39 -9.81 6.22
N MET A 183 -9.29 -8.87 5.95
CA MET A 183 -8.97 -7.51 5.54
C MET A 183 -9.26 -6.54 6.67
N TYR A 184 -8.30 -5.67 6.97
CA TYR A 184 -8.44 -4.59 7.92
C TYR A 184 -8.37 -3.26 7.18
N VAL A 185 -9.22 -2.32 7.58
CA VAL A 185 -9.19 -0.93 7.10
C VAL A 185 -9.08 -0.01 8.30
N SER A 186 -8.03 0.80 8.31
CA SER A 186 -7.88 1.92 9.23
C SER A 186 -8.78 3.06 8.80
N TYR A 187 -9.46 3.69 9.75
CA TYR A 187 -10.29 4.86 9.51
C TYR A 187 -10.11 5.90 10.62
N MET A 188 -10.33 7.16 10.28
CA MET A 188 -10.43 8.26 11.24
C MET A 188 -11.89 8.69 11.40
N SER A 189 -12.30 8.93 12.64
CA SER A 189 -13.56 9.58 13.00
C SER A 189 -13.33 11.08 13.06
N VAL A 190 -13.79 11.83 12.06
CA VAL A 190 -13.61 13.29 11.96
C VAL A 190 -14.72 14.00 12.74
N ARG A 191 -14.36 14.99 13.56
CA ARG A 191 -15.32 15.81 14.33
C ARG A 191 -15.43 17.25 13.85
N PHE A 192 -14.40 17.74 13.18
CA PHE A 192 -14.35 19.12 12.73
C PHE A 192 -13.49 19.30 11.48
N TRP A 193 -14.07 19.84 10.43
CA TRP A 193 -13.37 20.37 9.26
C TRP A 193 -13.05 21.85 9.48
N GLY A 194 -11.76 22.19 9.47
CA GLY A 194 -11.25 23.54 9.64
C GLY A 194 -10.86 24.22 8.33
N GLU A 195 -9.79 25.01 8.39
CA GLU A 195 -9.17 25.59 7.18
C GLU A 195 -8.64 24.47 6.26
N PRO A 196 -8.45 24.73 4.94
CA PRO A 196 -7.95 23.73 4.00
C PRO A 196 -6.70 23.00 4.50
N GLY A 197 -6.79 21.67 4.58
CA GLY A 197 -5.72 20.81 5.10
C GLY A 197 -5.68 20.63 6.63
N ALA A 198 -6.59 21.27 7.38
CA ALA A 198 -6.69 21.12 8.83
C ALA A 198 -8.07 20.57 9.24
N TRP A 199 -8.06 19.51 10.04
CA TRP A 199 -9.26 18.94 10.65
C TRP A 199 -8.91 18.30 11.99
N ASP A 200 -9.91 18.16 12.85
CA ASP A 200 -9.79 17.42 14.10
C ASP A 200 -10.48 16.06 13.98
N ALA A 201 -9.83 15.03 14.53
CA ALA A 201 -10.43 13.72 14.71
C ALA A 201 -10.88 13.51 16.17
N ASN A 202 -11.92 12.71 16.36
CA ASN A 202 -12.22 12.09 17.65
C ASN A 202 -11.18 11.02 17.97
N ARG A 203 -10.89 10.16 16.98
CA ARG A 203 -10.04 8.97 17.09
C ARG A 203 -9.67 8.41 15.72
N ALA A 204 -8.72 7.49 15.69
CA ALA A 204 -8.56 6.50 14.62
C ALA A 204 -8.76 5.08 15.15
N ALA A 205 -9.27 4.18 14.32
CA ALA A 205 -9.59 2.81 14.69
C ALA A 205 -9.58 1.90 13.45
N LEU A 206 -9.83 0.60 13.65
CA LEU A 206 -9.89 -0.38 12.56
C LEU A 206 -11.31 -0.92 12.38
N ILE A 207 -11.67 -1.22 11.13
CA ILE A 207 -12.74 -2.16 10.78
C ILE A 207 -12.14 -3.40 10.13
N VAL A 208 -12.88 -4.50 10.17
CA VAL A 208 -12.44 -5.80 9.68
C VAL A 208 -13.52 -6.47 8.83
N SER A 209 -13.11 -7.07 7.72
CA SER A 209 -13.90 -7.98 6.91
C SER A 209 -13.25 -9.36 6.86
N ARG A 210 -14.08 -10.40 7.01
CA ARG A 210 -13.66 -11.81 7.03
C ARG A 210 -14.36 -12.67 5.97
N ASP A 211 -15.12 -12.03 5.11
CA ASP A 211 -15.98 -12.66 4.09
C ASP A 211 -15.71 -12.08 2.70
N GLY A 212 -14.44 -11.71 2.44
CA GLY A 212 -14.03 -11.23 1.13
C GLY A 212 -14.45 -9.80 0.81
N GLY A 213 -14.69 -8.98 1.83
CA GLY A 213 -15.11 -7.58 1.68
C GLY A 213 -16.62 -7.38 1.64
N GLU A 214 -17.42 -8.42 1.87
CA GLU A 214 -18.90 -8.36 1.83
C GLU A 214 -19.49 -7.67 3.06
N SER A 215 -18.94 -7.91 4.25
CA SER A 215 -19.37 -7.26 5.48
C SER A 215 -18.20 -6.79 6.35
N TRP A 216 -18.49 -5.78 7.17
CA TRP A 216 -17.49 -5.02 7.92
C TRP A 216 -17.95 -4.78 9.36
N GLN A 217 -17.04 -4.92 10.31
CA GLN A 217 -17.30 -4.70 11.73
C GLN A 217 -16.15 -3.92 12.37
N PRO A 218 -16.42 -3.07 13.39
CA PRO A 218 -15.36 -2.48 14.19
C PRO A 218 -14.47 -3.54 14.85
N VAL A 219 -13.16 -3.26 14.94
CA VAL A 219 -12.25 -4.01 15.81
C VAL A 219 -12.34 -3.41 17.22
N GLU A 220 -13.06 -4.10 18.10
CA GLU A 220 -13.30 -3.65 19.46
C GLU A 220 -11.99 -3.50 20.26
N GLY A 221 -11.79 -2.34 20.88
CA GLY A 221 -10.67 -2.08 21.78
C GLY A 221 -9.36 -1.66 21.12
N VAL A 222 -9.31 -1.53 19.79
CA VAL A 222 -8.17 -0.95 19.04
C VAL A 222 -8.51 0.46 18.58
N GLU A 223 -7.87 1.46 19.20
CA GLU A 223 -8.15 2.87 18.99
C GLU A 223 -6.96 3.77 19.35
N TRP A 224 -6.70 4.78 18.52
CA TRP A 224 -5.73 5.85 18.79
C TRP A 224 -6.44 7.20 19.01
N PRO A 225 -5.99 8.03 19.96
CA PRO A 225 -6.55 9.37 20.18
C PRO A 225 -6.48 10.24 18.92
N GLY A 226 -7.52 11.03 18.66
CA GLY A 226 -7.58 11.88 17.45
C GLY A 226 -6.57 13.05 17.43
N ASP A 227 -5.95 13.36 18.57
CA ASP A 227 -4.85 14.32 18.72
C ASP A 227 -3.46 13.66 18.73
N SER A 228 -3.39 12.35 18.49
CA SER A 228 -2.13 11.62 18.33
C SER A 228 -1.56 11.77 16.92
N ASN A 229 -0.33 11.26 16.71
CA ASN A 229 0.31 11.15 15.39
C ASN A 229 -0.05 9.84 14.66
N PHE A 230 -1.12 9.16 15.09
CA PHE A 230 -1.54 7.84 14.62
C PHE A 230 -2.98 7.87 14.09
N VAL A 231 -3.32 8.90 13.30
CA VAL A 231 -4.68 9.13 12.81
C VAL A 231 -4.87 8.65 11.38
N GLN A 232 -3.91 8.98 10.52
CA GLN A 232 -3.85 8.47 9.15
C GLN A 232 -2.59 7.64 9.01
N VAL A 233 -2.66 6.58 8.21
CA VAL A 233 -1.58 5.61 8.09
C VAL A 233 -1.31 5.26 6.63
N ALA A 234 -0.11 4.75 6.37
CA ALA A 234 0.19 3.88 5.25
C ALA A 234 0.78 2.58 5.80
N THR A 235 0.44 1.44 5.20
CA THR A 235 0.85 0.13 5.70
C THR A 235 1.74 -0.61 4.73
N ALA A 236 2.64 -1.44 5.27
CA ALA A 236 3.36 -2.44 4.50
C ALA A 236 3.72 -3.65 5.37
N ARG A 237 3.71 -4.84 4.76
CA ARG A 237 4.18 -6.08 5.40
C ARG A 237 5.69 -6.20 5.32
N VAL A 238 6.32 -6.44 6.46
CA VAL A 238 7.78 -6.52 6.61
C VAL A 238 8.17 -7.79 7.35
N SER A 239 9.11 -8.56 6.82
CA SER A 239 9.69 -9.72 7.52
C SER A 239 10.99 -9.32 8.20
N GLU A 240 11.05 -9.45 9.53
CA GLU A 240 12.25 -9.19 10.34
C GLU A 240 12.46 -10.32 11.34
N GLY A 241 13.67 -10.91 11.36
CA GLY A 241 14.02 -11.92 12.35
C GLY A 241 13.20 -13.22 12.28
N GLY A 242 12.52 -13.47 11.15
CA GLY A 242 11.61 -14.61 11.00
C GLY A 242 10.17 -14.34 11.47
N THR A 243 9.87 -13.10 11.87
CA THR A 243 8.52 -12.63 12.21
C THR A 243 8.05 -11.68 11.12
N ASP A 244 6.79 -11.84 10.72
CA ASP A 244 6.13 -10.88 9.84
C ASP A 244 5.43 -9.81 10.67
N TRP A 245 5.58 -8.57 10.25
CA TRP A 245 5.04 -7.38 10.89
C TRP A 245 4.23 -6.59 9.87
N ILE A 246 3.20 -5.90 10.34
CA ILE A 246 2.61 -4.78 9.60
C ILE A 246 3.22 -3.51 10.18
N TYR A 247 3.91 -2.75 9.33
CA TYR A 247 4.43 -1.43 9.65
C TYR A 247 3.40 -0.37 9.26
N PHE A 248 3.26 0.66 10.09
CA PHE A 248 2.35 1.79 9.86
C PHE A 248 3.13 3.09 9.94
N TRP A 249 3.33 3.74 8.79
CA TRP A 249 3.79 5.12 8.75
C TRP A 249 2.59 6.01 8.99
N SER A 250 2.64 6.78 10.07
CA SER A 250 1.46 7.43 10.62
C SER A 250 1.66 8.93 10.76
N ILE A 251 0.60 9.69 10.50
CA ILE A 251 0.54 11.16 10.60
C ILE A 251 -0.67 11.56 11.47
N PRO A 252 -0.71 12.80 12.00
CA PRO A 252 -1.86 13.25 12.78
C PRO A 252 -3.08 13.52 11.88
N SER A 253 -4.17 14.03 12.48
CA SER A 253 -5.25 14.64 11.71
C SER A 253 -4.74 15.90 11.00
N GLY A 254 -5.24 16.14 9.78
CA GLY A 254 -4.74 17.20 8.91
C GLY A 254 -3.54 16.78 8.06
N ARG A 255 -2.99 17.76 7.34
CA ARG A 255 -1.77 17.61 6.52
C ARG A 255 -0.54 18.25 7.18
N PHE A 256 -0.72 18.86 8.35
CA PHE A 256 0.30 19.64 9.03
C PHE A 256 0.99 18.85 10.15
N GLY A 257 1.64 17.75 9.80
CA GLY A 257 2.36 16.92 10.75
C GLY A 257 3.46 16.06 10.15
N SER A 258 4.34 15.61 11.03
CA SER A 258 5.47 14.73 10.72
C SER A 258 5.05 13.24 10.76
N VAL A 259 5.88 12.35 10.22
CA VAL A 259 5.61 10.91 10.22
C VAL A 259 6.20 10.26 11.47
N HIS A 260 5.38 9.46 12.14
CA HIS A 260 5.81 8.51 13.18
C HIS A 260 5.61 7.08 12.67
N LEU A 261 6.20 6.11 13.36
CA LEU A 261 6.17 4.71 12.94
C LEU A 261 5.69 3.81 14.09
N MET A 262 4.71 2.96 13.81
CA MET A 262 4.33 1.84 14.68
C MET A 262 4.34 0.53 13.90
N ARG A 263 4.32 -0.59 14.62
CA ARG A 263 4.16 -1.91 14.03
C ARG A 263 3.40 -2.86 14.96
N VAL A 264 2.83 -3.89 14.35
CA VAL A 264 2.19 -5.02 15.03
C VAL A 264 2.57 -6.31 14.33
N GLU A 265 2.62 -7.43 15.06
CA GLU A 265 2.86 -8.73 14.44
C GLU A 265 1.72 -9.05 13.46
N ALA A 266 2.03 -9.62 12.28
CA ALA A 266 1.08 -9.86 11.21
C ALA A 266 0.20 -11.10 11.48
N THR A 267 -0.55 -11.07 12.58
CA THR A 267 -1.54 -12.07 13.00
C THR A 267 -2.82 -11.37 13.43
N GLU A 268 -3.99 -12.01 13.26
CA GLU A 268 -5.27 -11.42 13.68
C GLU A 268 -5.27 -11.12 15.19
N ASP A 269 -4.81 -12.07 16.01
CA ASP A 269 -4.74 -11.90 17.47
C ASP A 269 -3.93 -10.66 17.89
N ALA A 270 -2.82 -10.36 17.21
CA ALA A 270 -2.01 -9.19 17.52
C ALA A 270 -2.62 -7.90 16.97
N VAL A 271 -3.15 -7.92 15.75
CA VAL A 271 -3.80 -6.75 15.13
C VAL A 271 -5.01 -6.28 15.95
N GLU A 272 -5.73 -7.20 16.58
CA GLU A 272 -6.92 -6.93 17.40
C GLU A 272 -6.63 -6.72 18.90
N ASP A 273 -5.35 -6.64 19.29
CA ASP A 273 -4.92 -6.31 20.64
C ASP A 273 -4.12 -5.00 20.65
N GLN A 274 -4.71 -3.94 21.19
CA GLN A 274 -4.06 -2.62 21.32
C GLN A 274 -2.68 -2.69 22.01
N SER A 275 -2.48 -3.63 22.93
CA SER A 275 -1.23 -3.79 23.68
C SER A 275 -0.11 -4.49 22.90
N ALA A 276 -0.43 -5.11 21.75
CA ALA A 276 0.53 -5.72 20.85
C ALA A 276 1.23 -4.72 19.93
N TYR A 277 0.68 -3.51 19.78
CA TYR A 277 1.29 -2.45 18.99
C TYR A 277 2.53 -1.90 19.68
N SER A 278 3.58 -1.68 18.90
CA SER A 278 4.83 -1.10 19.37
C SER A 278 5.24 0.09 18.50
N TYR A 279 5.82 1.09 19.13
CA TYR A 279 6.11 2.40 18.57
C TYR A 279 7.61 2.59 18.43
N PHE A 280 8.06 3.10 17.29
CA PHE A 280 9.48 3.29 17.02
C PHE A 280 10.05 4.37 17.95
N ALA A 281 11.02 4.00 18.78
CA ALA A 281 11.62 4.85 19.81
C ALA A 281 13.07 5.26 19.47
N GLY A 282 13.35 5.44 18.18
CA GLY A 282 14.70 5.72 17.66
C GLY A 282 15.56 4.47 17.52
N THR A 283 16.85 4.65 17.21
CA THR A 283 17.79 3.55 17.01
C THR A 283 18.87 3.49 18.10
N GLU A 284 19.41 2.31 18.32
CA GLU A 284 20.70 2.09 18.98
C GLU A 284 21.69 1.56 17.93
N GLY A 285 22.50 2.45 17.37
CA GLY A 285 23.25 2.15 16.15
C GLY A 285 22.29 1.92 14.97
N GLU A 286 22.44 0.77 14.30
CA GLU A 286 21.59 0.34 13.18
C GLU A 286 20.31 -0.39 13.65
N THR A 287 20.21 -0.71 14.94
CA THR A 287 19.09 -1.50 15.47
C THR A 287 17.94 -0.58 15.91
N PRO A 288 16.71 -0.77 15.39
CA PRO A 288 15.56 -0.01 15.84
C PRO A 288 15.16 -0.40 17.27
N ARG A 289 14.72 0.58 18.06
CA ARG A 289 14.12 0.35 19.37
C ARG A 289 12.62 0.52 19.26
N TRP A 290 11.88 -0.33 19.95
CA TRP A 290 10.42 -0.33 19.95
C TRP A 290 9.93 -0.21 21.39
N SER A 291 9.06 0.77 21.65
CA SER A 291 8.41 0.99 22.93
C SER A 291 6.97 0.51 22.87
N SER A 292 6.42 0.06 24.00
CA SER A 292 4.98 -0.17 24.16
C SER A 292 4.22 1.13 24.47
N ASP A 293 4.93 2.23 24.77
CA ASP A 293 4.34 3.53 25.04
C ASP A 293 4.34 4.39 23.78
N MET A 294 3.15 4.81 23.36
CA MET A 294 2.94 5.69 22.21
C MET A 294 3.67 7.03 22.36
N ALA A 295 3.83 7.53 23.59
CA ALA A 295 4.50 8.80 23.86
C ALA A 295 6.01 8.78 23.58
N ASP A 296 6.62 7.59 23.45
CA ASP A 296 8.03 7.43 23.11
C ASP A 296 8.29 7.45 21.59
N ALA A 297 7.23 7.53 20.77
CA ALA A 297 7.35 7.49 19.32
C ALA A 297 8.23 8.64 18.79
N ALA A 298 9.24 8.28 17.99
CA ALA A 298 10.15 9.22 17.37
C ALA A 298 9.71 9.55 15.94
N THR A 299 9.94 10.79 15.53
CA THR A 299 9.76 11.23 14.14
C THR A 299 10.72 10.51 13.20
N VAL A 300 10.20 9.98 12.09
CA VAL A 300 11.01 9.37 11.01
C VAL A 300 11.13 10.27 9.77
N VAL A 301 10.14 11.13 9.52
CA VAL A 301 10.16 12.16 8.47
C VAL A 301 9.54 13.44 9.01
N GLU A 302 10.27 14.55 8.92
CA GLU A 302 9.74 15.88 9.24
C GLU A 302 9.04 16.50 8.03
N GLY A 303 7.91 17.19 8.23
CA GLY A 303 7.28 17.94 7.15
C GLY A 303 5.81 18.29 7.33
N THR A 304 5.20 18.75 6.23
CA THR A 304 3.75 18.85 6.03
C THR A 304 3.37 17.68 5.14
N ILE A 305 2.82 16.63 5.75
CA ILE A 305 2.57 15.35 5.13
C ILE A 305 1.09 15.02 5.36
N GLY A 306 0.35 14.87 4.27
CA GLY A 306 -1.03 14.44 4.22
C GLY A 306 -1.20 13.21 3.33
N GLU A 307 -2.18 12.36 3.67
CA GLU A 307 -2.66 11.26 2.83
C GLU A 307 -1.53 10.44 2.20
N LEU A 308 -0.60 10.00 3.05
CA LEU A 308 0.63 9.33 2.62
C LEU A 308 0.38 7.89 2.13
N SER A 309 1.29 7.41 1.29
CA SER A 309 1.41 6.01 0.88
C SER A 309 2.86 5.59 0.93
N VAL A 310 3.11 4.33 1.27
CA VAL A 310 4.46 3.78 1.38
C VAL A 310 4.48 2.40 0.74
N MET A 311 5.48 2.15 -0.11
CA MET A 311 5.75 0.81 -0.62
C MET A 311 7.24 0.57 -0.84
N TRP A 312 7.61 -0.69 -1.04
CA TRP A 312 8.94 -1.06 -1.50
C TRP A 312 8.99 -1.04 -3.03
N SER A 313 9.88 -0.22 -3.60
CA SER A 313 10.21 -0.25 -5.02
C SER A 313 11.26 -1.33 -5.28
N THR A 314 10.88 -2.37 -6.03
CA THR A 314 11.82 -3.41 -6.49
C THR A 314 12.83 -2.87 -7.50
N TYR A 315 12.46 -1.82 -8.25
CA TYR A 315 13.35 -1.17 -9.22
C TYR A 315 14.46 -0.36 -8.55
N LEU A 316 14.16 0.36 -7.46
CA LEU A 316 15.17 1.10 -6.69
C LEU A 316 15.86 0.22 -5.63
N GLU A 317 15.22 -0.87 -5.22
CA GLU A 317 15.54 -1.63 -4.00
C GLU A 317 15.52 -0.71 -2.77
N ARG A 318 14.44 0.08 -2.66
CA ARG A 318 14.24 1.12 -1.64
C ARG A 318 12.79 1.23 -1.25
N TRP A 319 12.55 1.75 -0.05
CA TRP A 319 11.23 2.28 0.31
C TRP A 319 10.98 3.56 -0.47
N ILE A 320 9.75 3.76 -0.91
CA ILE A 320 9.28 5.04 -1.42
C ILE A 320 8.05 5.46 -0.64
N MET A 321 7.95 6.76 -0.38
CA MET A 321 6.82 7.38 0.30
C MET A 321 6.28 8.51 -0.58
N THR A 322 5.00 8.48 -0.89
CA THR A 322 4.28 9.56 -1.56
C THR A 322 3.33 10.23 -0.61
N TYR A 323 3.12 11.53 -0.76
CA TYR A 323 2.21 12.32 0.09
C TYR A 323 1.90 13.68 -0.55
N SER A 324 0.86 14.36 -0.06
CA SER A 324 0.56 15.75 -0.39
C SER A 324 0.93 16.72 0.74
N ASP A 325 1.41 17.93 0.41
CA ASP A 325 1.76 18.97 1.40
C ASP A 325 0.72 20.10 1.51
N ALA A 326 -0.51 19.85 1.05
CA ALA A 326 -1.57 20.84 0.83
C ALA A 326 -1.33 21.82 -0.34
N GLY A 327 -0.31 21.60 -1.17
CA GLY A 327 -0.14 22.28 -2.46
C GLY A 327 0.26 21.31 -3.57
N ASN A 328 1.36 20.58 -3.40
CA ASN A 328 1.91 19.62 -4.36
C ASN A 328 1.89 18.19 -3.79
N ALA A 329 2.13 17.21 -4.65
CA ALA A 329 2.49 15.85 -4.22
C ALA A 329 4.00 15.65 -4.35
N TYR A 330 4.57 14.90 -3.41
CA TYR A 330 5.99 14.57 -3.37
C TYR A 330 6.21 13.07 -3.27
N ILE A 331 7.43 12.66 -3.62
CA ILE A 331 7.98 11.33 -3.37
C ILE A 331 9.30 11.45 -2.59
N ARG A 332 9.55 10.51 -1.67
CA ARG A 332 10.82 10.35 -0.94
C ARG A 332 11.32 8.92 -1.06
N GLU A 333 12.64 8.76 -1.05
CA GLU A 333 13.30 7.46 -0.90
C GLU A 333 13.63 7.19 0.58
N GLY A 334 13.45 5.95 1.04
CA GLY A 334 13.83 5.49 2.38
C GLY A 334 14.72 4.27 2.33
N ILE A 335 15.75 4.24 3.18
CA ILE A 335 16.69 3.10 3.27
C ILE A 335 16.08 1.94 4.07
N THR A 336 15.57 2.25 5.27
CA THR A 336 14.83 1.34 6.13
C THR A 336 13.44 1.92 6.41
N PRO A 337 12.51 1.16 7.02
CA PRO A 337 11.22 1.71 7.40
C PRO A 337 11.29 2.95 8.31
N TRP A 338 12.27 2.99 9.21
CA TRP A 338 12.53 4.13 10.11
C TRP A 338 13.56 5.13 9.56
N GLY A 339 14.00 4.94 8.32
CA GLY A 339 14.95 5.83 7.64
C GLY A 339 16.42 5.39 7.70
N PRO A 340 17.36 6.26 7.29
CA PRO A 340 17.11 7.64 6.87
C PRO A 340 16.21 7.73 5.63
N TRP A 341 15.40 8.79 5.61
CA TRP A 341 14.58 9.18 4.47
C TRP A 341 15.23 10.36 3.74
N GLY A 342 15.23 10.32 2.42
CA GLY A 342 15.81 11.34 1.55
C GLY A 342 14.98 12.62 1.50
N GLU A 343 15.54 13.62 0.83
CA GLU A 343 14.87 14.89 0.54
C GLU A 343 13.61 14.67 -0.33
N PRO A 344 12.59 15.55 -0.21
CA PRO A 344 11.40 15.43 -1.02
C PRO A 344 11.67 15.82 -2.48
N LEU A 345 11.19 15.00 -3.40
CA LEU A 345 11.17 15.29 -4.82
C LEU A 345 9.71 15.54 -5.24
N GLU A 346 9.47 16.61 -5.98
CA GLU A 346 8.11 16.91 -6.48
C GLU A 346 7.67 15.80 -7.44
N LEU A 347 6.50 15.20 -7.16
CA LEU A 347 5.88 14.16 -7.99
C LEU A 347 4.84 14.77 -8.92
N VAL A 348 3.95 15.60 -8.37
CA VAL A 348 2.88 16.29 -9.11
C VAL A 348 2.80 17.73 -8.65
N SER A 349 2.84 18.67 -9.60
CA SER A 349 2.68 20.10 -9.32
C SER A 349 1.21 20.46 -9.14
N GLY A 350 0.88 21.12 -8.02
CA GLY A 350 -0.42 21.71 -7.76
C GLY A 350 -0.78 22.87 -8.69
N SER A 351 0.21 23.41 -9.40
CA SER A 351 -0.04 24.42 -10.44
C SER A 351 -0.60 23.83 -11.72
N ASP A 352 -0.28 22.58 -12.01
CA ASP A 352 -0.84 21.82 -13.14
C ASP A 352 -2.14 21.12 -12.74
N TYR A 353 -2.24 20.69 -11.48
CA TYR A 353 -3.40 19.97 -10.93
C TYR A 353 -3.88 20.62 -9.61
N GLU A 354 -4.72 21.64 -9.73
CA GLU A 354 -5.19 22.43 -8.58
C GLU A 354 -5.98 21.57 -7.57
N GLY A 355 -5.59 21.67 -6.29
CA GLY A 355 -6.25 20.96 -5.21
C GLY A 355 -6.00 19.45 -5.20
N LEU A 356 -4.87 19.00 -5.75
CA LEU A 356 -4.44 17.60 -5.68
C LEU A 356 -4.19 17.13 -4.24
N TYR A 357 -4.43 15.84 -3.99
CA TYR A 357 -4.08 15.14 -2.75
C TYR A 357 -4.13 13.63 -2.94
N SER A 358 -3.66 12.88 -1.93
CA SER A 358 -3.81 11.41 -1.86
C SER A 358 -3.11 10.62 -2.98
N PRO A 359 -1.80 10.80 -3.22
CA PRO A 359 -1.04 10.04 -4.22
C PRO A 359 -0.80 8.59 -3.76
N TYR A 360 -1.83 7.74 -3.71
CA TYR A 360 -1.74 6.38 -3.17
C TYR A 360 -1.14 5.38 -4.14
N LEU A 361 -0.17 4.60 -3.65
CA LEU A 361 0.55 3.56 -4.38
C LEU A 361 0.02 2.17 -4.02
N ASN A 362 0.24 1.21 -4.91
CA ASN A 362 0.11 -0.22 -4.61
C ASN A 362 1.20 -0.99 -5.36
N PRO A 363 1.95 -1.89 -4.68
CA PRO A 363 2.99 -2.71 -5.33
C PRO A 363 2.52 -3.53 -6.54
N ARG A 364 1.22 -3.81 -6.65
CA ARG A 364 0.60 -4.49 -7.80
C ARG A 364 0.66 -3.66 -9.08
N TYR A 365 0.61 -2.33 -8.96
CA TYR A 365 0.45 -1.43 -10.11
C TYR A 365 1.76 -0.72 -10.45
N VAL A 366 2.67 -1.51 -11.01
CA VAL A 366 3.95 -1.03 -11.56
C VAL A 366 4.18 -1.66 -12.94
N THR A 367 4.83 -0.90 -13.82
CA THR A 367 5.18 -1.36 -15.18
C THR A 367 6.65 -1.07 -15.47
N GLU A 368 7.16 -1.49 -16.63
CA GLU A 368 8.57 -1.29 -17.01
C GLU A 368 9.54 -1.86 -15.94
N ASP A 369 9.30 -3.11 -15.53
CA ASP A 369 10.07 -3.81 -14.50
C ASP A 369 10.16 -3.04 -13.16
N GLY A 370 9.09 -2.32 -12.80
CA GLY A 370 8.99 -1.55 -11.56
C GLY A 370 9.48 -0.11 -11.69
N ARG A 371 10.04 0.29 -12.84
CA ARG A 371 10.49 1.66 -13.06
C ARG A 371 9.33 2.65 -13.10
N ARG A 372 8.22 2.28 -13.74
CA ARG A 372 7.02 3.11 -13.82
C ARG A 372 6.06 2.73 -12.71
N ILE A 373 5.80 3.68 -11.81
CA ILE A 373 4.78 3.56 -10.77
C ILE A 373 3.45 4.08 -11.28
N HIS A 374 2.36 3.50 -10.80
CA HIS A 374 1.00 4.00 -10.99
C HIS A 374 0.36 4.29 -9.64
N PHE A 375 -0.47 5.32 -9.60
CA PHE A 375 -1.07 5.80 -8.35
C PHE A 375 -2.41 6.48 -8.58
N THR A 376 -3.28 6.42 -7.58
CA THR A 376 -4.45 7.29 -7.54
C THR A 376 -4.04 8.69 -7.14
N LEU A 377 -4.74 9.70 -7.64
CA LEU A 377 -4.64 11.09 -7.18
C LEU A 377 -6.04 11.70 -7.15
N SER A 378 -6.42 12.29 -6.03
CA SER A 378 -7.70 13.00 -5.91
C SER A 378 -7.53 14.47 -6.29
N LEU A 379 -8.53 15.05 -6.97
CA LEU A 379 -8.60 16.49 -7.20
C LEU A 379 -9.80 17.09 -6.48
N TRP A 380 -9.55 18.05 -5.58
CA TRP A 380 -10.59 18.63 -4.73
C TRP A 380 -11.70 19.34 -5.52
N GLY A 381 -11.34 20.08 -6.58
CA GLY A 381 -12.30 20.82 -7.41
C GLY A 381 -13.43 19.94 -7.94
N PRO A 382 -13.14 18.98 -8.86
CA PRO A 382 -14.13 18.04 -9.35
C PRO A 382 -14.57 17.04 -8.28
N TYR A 383 -13.78 16.83 -7.21
CA TYR A 383 -14.01 15.87 -6.14
C TYR A 383 -14.17 14.44 -6.67
N ASN A 384 -13.11 14.00 -7.36
CA ASN A 384 -13.01 12.70 -8.00
C ASN A 384 -11.56 12.18 -7.95
N VAL A 385 -11.43 10.87 -8.15
CA VAL A 385 -10.15 10.14 -8.16
C VAL A 385 -9.73 9.86 -9.60
N PHE A 386 -8.46 10.12 -9.85
CA PHE A 386 -7.79 9.97 -11.14
C PHE A 386 -6.64 8.98 -11.01
N TRP A 387 -6.26 8.38 -12.13
CA TRP A 387 -5.18 7.42 -12.24
C TRP A 387 -4.01 8.06 -12.96
N PHE A 388 -2.82 7.97 -12.36
CA PHE A 388 -1.61 8.59 -12.85
C PHE A 388 -0.48 7.57 -12.96
N SER A 389 0.52 7.91 -13.78
CA SER A 389 1.81 7.23 -13.78
C SER A 389 2.98 8.20 -13.78
N ALA A 390 4.12 7.74 -13.29
CA ALA A 390 5.41 8.43 -13.39
C ALA A 390 6.56 7.41 -13.44
N ASP A 391 7.64 7.76 -14.15
CA ASP A 391 8.87 6.99 -14.18
C ASP A 391 9.80 7.42 -13.04
N LEU A 392 10.38 6.46 -12.34
CA LEU A 392 11.43 6.67 -11.35
C LEU A 392 12.78 6.80 -12.06
N ASP A 393 13.47 7.91 -11.86
CA ASP A 393 14.81 8.14 -12.39
C ASP A 393 15.86 7.75 -11.35
N ARG A 394 16.68 6.77 -11.72
CA ARG A 394 17.67 6.14 -10.84
C ARG A 394 19.07 6.56 -11.27
N VAL A 395 19.93 6.90 -10.30
CA VAL A 395 21.37 7.09 -10.56
C VAL A 395 22.02 5.78 -10.97
N ASP A 396 22.86 5.84 -12.02
CA ASP A 396 23.59 4.69 -12.60
C ASP A 396 24.58 4.02 -11.63
#